data_AF-H1DIZ4-F1
#
_entry.id   AF-H1DIZ4-F1
#
_cell.length_a   1.000
_cell.length_b   1.000
_cell.length_c   1.000
_cell.angle_alpha   90.00
_cell.angle_beta   90.00
_cell.angle_gamma   90.00
#
_symmetry.space_group_name_H-M   'P 1'
#
loop_
_entity.id
_entity.type
_entity.pdbx_description
1 polymer ?
#
loop_
_entity_poly.entity_id
_entity_poly.type
_entity_poly.pdbx_seq_one_letter_code
_entity_poly.pdbx_strand_id
1 'polypeptide(L)'
;MAKQTKKFKIGNKNTTKQVSLTFYYRNVISYLLLEELFDGRYHVYDEVEKSIFRLIPQYFYFNATAWDFGQVYLFLYKMNFIEIKNDKEKNNLLMRLTEDGKIALKTQIFENMASSCFFNYNTVKISRNSLYISLIAILLTLITSVVTLNISNKPHSINQKQIDELRLELQSIKNAIVQKGN
;
A
#
# COMPACT_ATOMS: atom_id res chain seq x y z
N MET A 1 -11.38 41.68 -18.69
CA MET A 1 -12.00 40.42 -18.19
C MET A 1 -10.93 39.59 -17.50
N ALA A 2 -10.91 39.56 -16.17
CA ALA A 2 -9.94 38.77 -15.41
C ALA A 2 -10.43 37.32 -15.29
N LYS A 3 -9.68 36.37 -15.87
CA LYS A 3 -9.90 34.92 -15.70
C LYS A 3 -9.61 34.55 -14.24
N GLN A 4 -10.65 34.18 -13.50
CA GLN A 4 -10.50 33.54 -12.20
C GLN A 4 -9.76 32.21 -12.38
N THR A 5 -8.51 32.15 -11.94
CA THR A 5 -7.80 30.89 -11.71
C THR A 5 -8.47 30.19 -10.53
N LYS A 6 -9.32 29.20 -10.83
CA LYS A 6 -9.77 28.23 -9.82
C LYS A 6 -8.53 27.58 -9.23
N LYS A 7 -8.15 27.98 -8.01
CA LYS A 7 -7.17 27.27 -7.19
C LYS A 7 -7.64 25.82 -7.09
N PHE A 8 -6.89 24.92 -7.71
CA PHE A 8 -7.04 23.49 -7.53
C PHE A 8 -6.82 23.21 -6.03
N LYS A 9 -7.89 23.03 -5.27
CA LYS A 9 -7.80 22.47 -3.92
C LYS A 9 -7.37 21.02 -4.13
N ILE A 10 -6.08 20.74 -3.96
CA ILE A 10 -5.58 19.38 -3.83
C ILE A 10 -6.25 18.81 -2.59
N GLY A 11 -7.27 17.99 -2.80
CA GLY A 11 -7.90 17.22 -1.74
C GLY A 11 -6.87 16.28 -1.15
N ASN A 12 -6.22 16.72 -0.08
CA ASN A 12 -5.34 15.92 0.75
C ASN A 12 -6.16 14.77 1.35
N LYS A 13 -6.13 13.58 0.73
CA LYS A 13 -6.68 12.33 1.29
C LYS A 13 -6.24 11.02 0.62
N ASN A 14 -5.25 11.02 -0.29
CA ASN A 14 -4.62 9.77 -0.71
C ASN A 14 -3.63 9.34 0.38
N THR A 15 -4.11 8.59 1.38
CA THR A 15 -3.24 8.03 2.42
C THR A 15 -2.12 7.20 1.78
N THR A 16 -0.89 7.28 2.31
CA THR A 16 0.27 6.48 1.88
C THR A 16 -0.08 5.00 1.68
N LYS A 17 -0.99 4.48 2.50
CA LYS A 17 -1.58 3.13 2.39
C LYS A 17 -2.25 2.86 1.04
N GLN A 18 -3.09 3.76 0.56
CA GLN A 18 -3.84 3.60 -0.69
C GLN A 18 -2.89 3.66 -1.90
N VAL A 19 -1.92 4.56 -1.84
CA VAL A 19 -0.86 4.65 -2.85
C VAL A 19 -0.03 3.37 -2.87
N SER A 20 0.49 2.91 -1.72
CA SER A 20 1.26 1.66 -1.65
C SER A 20 0.48 0.45 -2.14
N LEU A 21 -0.82 0.40 -1.89
CA LEU A 21 -1.69 -0.68 -2.36
C LEU A 21 -1.85 -0.64 -3.89
N THR A 22 -2.10 0.53 -4.49
CA THR A 22 -2.18 0.67 -5.96
C THR A 22 -0.85 0.34 -6.64
N PHE A 23 0.28 0.76 -6.07
CA PHE A 23 1.61 0.41 -6.61
C PHE A 23 1.91 -1.07 -6.44
N TYR A 24 1.56 -1.67 -5.30
CA TYR A 24 1.62 -3.12 -5.12
C TYR A 24 0.83 -3.83 -6.22
N TYR A 25 -0.40 -3.40 -6.47
CA TYR A 25 -1.28 -4.00 -7.47
C TYR A 25 -0.70 -3.95 -8.87
N ARG A 26 -0.23 -2.77 -9.28
CA ARG A 26 0.39 -2.59 -10.59
C ARG A 26 1.57 -3.53 -10.77
N ASN A 27 2.46 -3.62 -9.78
CA ASN A 27 3.68 -4.41 -9.89
C ASN A 27 3.42 -5.94 -9.85
N VAL A 28 2.45 -6.40 -9.06
CA VAL A 28 2.05 -7.82 -9.07
C VAL A 28 1.46 -8.22 -10.40
N ILE A 29 0.50 -7.43 -10.93
CA ILE A 29 -0.09 -7.72 -12.24
C ILE A 29 0.98 -7.67 -13.32
N SER A 30 1.89 -6.69 -13.28
CA SER A 30 3.02 -6.64 -14.22
C SER A 30 3.87 -7.91 -14.16
N TYR A 31 4.25 -8.36 -12.97
CA TYR A 31 5.04 -9.57 -12.80
C TYR A 31 4.33 -10.81 -13.36
N LEU A 32 3.10 -11.07 -12.95
CA LEU A 32 2.31 -12.23 -13.39
C LEU A 32 2.08 -12.23 -14.90
N LEU A 33 1.89 -11.06 -15.49
CA LEU A 33 1.71 -10.90 -16.92
C LEU A 33 2.98 -11.25 -17.70
N LEU A 34 4.15 -10.76 -17.25
CA LEU A 34 5.40 -11.11 -17.92
C LEU A 34 5.71 -12.61 -17.77
N GLU A 35 5.38 -13.24 -16.64
CA GLU A 35 5.50 -14.69 -16.47
C GLU A 35 4.59 -15.46 -17.42
N GLU A 36 3.33 -15.08 -17.55
CA GLU A 36 2.37 -15.74 -18.45
C GLU A 36 2.84 -15.70 -19.92
N LEU A 37 3.54 -14.62 -20.31
CA LEU A 37 4.05 -14.41 -21.66
C LEU A 37 5.50 -14.90 -21.86
N PHE A 38 6.10 -15.59 -20.88
CA PHE A 38 7.53 -15.90 -20.87
C PHE A 38 8.01 -16.70 -22.10
N ASP A 39 7.14 -17.54 -22.66
CA ASP A 39 7.46 -18.32 -23.86
C ASP A 39 7.67 -17.47 -25.13
N GLY A 40 7.37 -16.16 -25.06
CA GLY A 40 7.57 -15.19 -26.14
C GLY A 40 6.61 -15.36 -27.31
N ARG A 41 5.62 -16.25 -27.20
CA ARG A 41 4.59 -16.45 -28.22
C ARG A 41 3.47 -15.42 -28.07
N TYR A 42 2.66 -15.30 -29.12
CA TYR A 42 1.45 -14.48 -29.06
C TYR A 42 0.34 -15.24 -28.34
N HIS A 43 -0.21 -14.62 -27.30
CA HIS A 43 -1.35 -15.10 -26.52
C HIS A 43 -2.54 -14.17 -26.69
N VAL A 44 -3.75 -14.70 -26.56
CA VAL A 44 -4.98 -13.91 -26.61
C VAL A 44 -5.13 -13.14 -25.30
N TYR A 45 -5.35 -11.83 -25.39
CA TYR A 45 -5.48 -10.92 -24.25
C TYR A 45 -6.48 -11.43 -23.19
N ASP A 46 -7.68 -11.82 -23.61
CA ASP A 46 -8.74 -12.30 -22.71
C ASP A 46 -8.35 -13.57 -21.96
N GLU A 47 -7.53 -14.44 -22.57
CA GLU A 47 -7.05 -15.67 -21.95
C GLU A 47 -5.98 -15.37 -20.90
N VAL A 48 -5.06 -14.45 -21.22
CA VAL A 48 -4.03 -13.95 -20.30
C VAL A 48 -4.67 -13.28 -19.09
N GLU A 49 -5.65 -12.40 -19.28
CA GLU A 49 -6.35 -11.72 -18.17
C GLU A 49 -7.02 -12.74 -17.23
N LYS A 50 -7.71 -13.74 -17.79
CA LYS A 50 -8.34 -14.82 -17.00
C LYS A 50 -7.31 -15.68 -16.27
N SER A 51 -6.16 -15.97 -16.89
CA SER A 51 -5.09 -16.74 -16.28
C SER A 51 -4.51 -16.00 -15.07
N ILE A 52 -4.13 -14.74 -15.23
CA ILE A 52 -3.60 -13.89 -14.15
C ILE A 52 -4.60 -13.79 -13.01
N PHE A 53 -5.90 -13.60 -13.30
CA PHE A 53 -6.94 -13.51 -12.27
C PHE A 53 -7.02 -14.77 -11.39
N ARG A 54 -6.74 -15.95 -11.95
CA ARG A 54 -6.70 -17.22 -11.20
C ARG A 54 -5.44 -17.39 -10.36
N LEU A 55 -4.33 -16.78 -10.77
CA LEU A 55 -3.04 -16.87 -10.07
C LEU A 55 -2.98 -15.94 -8.85
N ILE A 56 -3.81 -14.90 -8.79
CA ILE A 56 -3.88 -14.01 -7.64
C ILE A 56 -4.49 -14.77 -6.45
N PRO A 57 -3.74 -14.98 -5.34
CA PRO A 57 -4.25 -15.75 -4.21
C PRO A 57 -5.45 -15.08 -3.55
N GLN A 58 -6.52 -15.83 -3.27
CA GLN A 58 -7.79 -15.28 -2.75
C GLN A 58 -7.67 -14.52 -1.41
N TYR A 59 -6.64 -14.82 -0.60
CA TYR A 59 -6.38 -14.09 0.66
C TYR A 59 -5.89 -12.65 0.41
N PHE A 60 -5.34 -12.39 -0.78
CA PHE A 60 -5.34 -11.05 -1.35
C PHE A 60 -6.74 -10.83 -1.92
N TYR A 61 -7.67 -10.30 -1.12
CA TYR A 61 -8.92 -9.73 -1.63
C TYR A 61 -8.57 -8.53 -2.51
N PHE A 62 -8.23 -8.84 -3.75
CA PHE A 62 -7.78 -7.92 -4.77
C PHE A 62 -9.03 -7.56 -5.56
N ASN A 63 -9.62 -6.41 -5.25
CA ASN A 63 -10.76 -5.92 -6.01
C ASN A 63 -10.27 -5.21 -7.27
N ALA A 64 -9.39 -5.86 -8.05
CA ALA A 64 -8.94 -5.31 -9.32
C ALA A 64 -10.08 -5.39 -10.32
N THR A 65 -10.29 -4.24 -10.95
CA THR A 65 -11.22 -4.11 -12.05
C THR A 65 -10.50 -4.36 -13.38
N ALA A 66 -11.24 -4.66 -14.43
CA ALA A 66 -10.70 -4.72 -15.79
C ALA A 66 -9.95 -3.42 -16.19
N TRP A 67 -10.35 -2.28 -15.60
CA TRP A 67 -9.65 -1.00 -15.77
C TRP A 67 -8.22 -1.03 -15.22
N ASP A 68 -8.01 -1.62 -14.04
CA ASP A 68 -6.69 -1.71 -13.42
C ASP A 68 -5.74 -2.53 -14.28
N PHE A 69 -6.24 -3.66 -14.81
CA PHE A 69 -5.55 -4.48 -15.78
C PHE A 69 -5.20 -3.68 -17.04
N GLY A 70 -6.18 -3.01 -17.66
CA GLY A 70 -5.97 -2.17 -18.84
C GLY A 70 -4.87 -1.10 -18.65
N GLN A 71 -4.78 -0.50 -17.46
CA GLN A 71 -3.71 0.45 -17.13
C GLN A 71 -2.33 -0.21 -17.05
N VAL A 72 -2.24 -1.43 -16.50
CA VAL A 72 -0.98 -2.19 -16.47
C VAL A 72 -0.53 -2.57 -17.88
N TYR A 73 -1.45 -3.08 -18.71
CA TYR A 73 -1.15 -3.41 -20.11
C TYR A 73 -0.64 -2.21 -20.89
N LEU A 74 -1.32 -1.06 -20.77
CA LEU A 74 -0.89 0.17 -21.41
C LEU A 74 0.48 0.64 -20.92
N PHE A 75 0.76 0.49 -19.62
CA PHE A 75 2.06 0.81 -19.03
C PHE A 75 3.16 -0.09 -19.62
N LEU A 76 2.99 -1.41 -19.61
CA LEU A 76 3.99 -2.35 -20.13
C LEU A 76 4.23 -2.17 -21.63
N TYR A 77 3.17 -1.90 -22.40
CA TYR A 77 3.27 -1.60 -23.83
C TYR A 77 4.08 -0.32 -24.07
N LYS A 78 3.79 0.77 -23.34
CA LYS A 78 4.54 2.03 -23.45
C LYS A 78 6.01 1.90 -23.04
N MET A 79 6.31 0.99 -22.12
CA MET A 79 7.67 0.68 -21.69
C MET A 79 8.38 -0.34 -22.60
N ASN A 80 7.77 -0.73 -23.72
CA ASN A 80 8.28 -1.72 -24.66
C ASN A 80 8.53 -3.10 -24.05
N PHE A 81 7.86 -3.47 -22.95
CA PHE A 81 7.99 -4.80 -22.33
C PHE A 81 7.07 -5.84 -22.97
N ILE A 82 5.98 -5.39 -23.59
CA ILE A 82 5.07 -6.23 -24.35
C ILE A 82 4.76 -5.60 -25.69
N GLU A 83 4.52 -6.45 -26.68
CA GLU A 83 3.96 -6.06 -27.96
C GLU A 83 2.49 -6.47 -28.03
N ILE A 84 1.65 -5.63 -28.63
CA ILE A 84 0.24 -5.90 -28.87
C ILE A 84 -0.03 -5.84 -30.38
N LYS A 85 -0.71 -6.85 -30.91
CA LYS A 85 -1.17 -6.91 -32.30
C LYS A 85 -2.66 -7.20 -32.33
N ASN A 86 -3.34 -6.69 -33.35
CA ASN A 86 -4.75 -6.98 -33.55
C ASN A 86 -4.89 -8.18 -34.50
N ASP A 87 -5.55 -9.24 -34.03
CA ASP A 87 -5.97 -10.35 -34.86
C ASP A 87 -7.23 -9.95 -35.63
N LYS A 88 -7.04 -9.60 -36.90
CA LYS A 88 -8.11 -9.12 -37.78
C LYS A 88 -9.17 -10.20 -38.06
N GLU A 89 -8.83 -11.48 -37.95
CA GLU A 89 -9.75 -12.57 -38.27
C GLU A 89 -10.66 -12.91 -37.09
N LYS A 90 -10.11 -12.85 -35.86
CA LYS A 90 -10.84 -13.21 -34.63
C LYS A 90 -11.31 -12.00 -33.83
N ASN A 91 -11.03 -10.78 -34.29
CA ASN A 91 -11.31 -9.53 -33.59
C ASN A 91 -10.78 -9.54 -32.14
N ASN A 92 -9.59 -10.11 -31.95
CA ASN A 92 -8.95 -10.30 -30.64
C ASN A 92 -7.63 -9.55 -30.58
N LEU A 93 -7.25 -9.12 -29.38
CA LEU A 93 -5.91 -8.59 -29.12
C LEU A 93 -4.96 -9.74 -28.81
N LEU A 94 -3.86 -9.80 -29.54
CA LEU A 94 -2.76 -10.73 -29.31
C LEU A 94 -1.62 -9.99 -28.63
N MET A 95 -0.94 -10.66 -27.71
CA MET A 95 0.16 -10.07 -26.97
C MET A 95 1.32 -11.04 -26.79
N ARG A 96 2.54 -10.50 -26.79
CA ARG A 96 3.75 -11.26 -26.49
C ARG A 96 4.75 -10.42 -25.72
N LEU A 97 5.66 -11.12 -25.06
CA LEU A 97 6.81 -10.52 -24.39
C LEU A 97 7.87 -10.06 -25.42
N THR A 98 8.46 -8.88 -25.20
CA THR A 98 9.62 -8.40 -25.97
C THR A 98 10.93 -8.89 -25.34
N GLU A 99 12.07 -8.64 -26.00
CA GLU A 99 13.38 -8.89 -25.38
C GLU A 99 13.60 -8.02 -24.14
N ASP A 100 13.19 -6.75 -24.16
CA ASP A 100 13.25 -5.87 -22.98
C ASP A 100 12.36 -6.41 -21.85
N GLY A 101 11.18 -6.94 -22.18
CA GLY A 101 10.28 -7.59 -21.23
C GLY A 101 10.89 -8.84 -20.59
N LYS A 102 11.59 -9.67 -21.38
CA LYS A 102 12.33 -10.83 -20.87
C LYS A 102 13.44 -10.42 -19.91
N ILE A 103 14.18 -9.35 -20.23
CA ILE A 103 15.22 -8.80 -19.35
C ILE A 103 14.58 -8.27 -18.06
N ALA A 104 13.48 -7.53 -18.14
CA ALA A 104 12.77 -7.00 -16.98
C ALA A 104 12.25 -8.12 -16.06
N LEU A 105 11.76 -9.23 -16.63
CA LEU A 105 11.35 -10.41 -15.88
C LEU A 105 12.54 -11.10 -15.22
N LYS A 106 13.62 -11.36 -15.98
CA LYS A 106 14.83 -12.02 -15.45
C LYS A 106 15.51 -11.23 -14.34
N THR A 107 15.43 -9.90 -14.41
CA THR A 107 15.95 -8.99 -13.37
C THR A 107 14.98 -8.82 -12.19
N GLN A 108 13.82 -9.48 -12.21
CA GLN A 108 12.83 -9.51 -11.13
C GLN A 108 12.39 -8.11 -10.68
N ILE A 109 12.41 -7.11 -11.58
CA ILE A 109 12.16 -5.71 -11.21
C ILE A 109 10.75 -5.55 -10.61
N PHE A 110 9.75 -6.13 -11.27
CA PHE A 110 8.36 -6.03 -10.82
C PHE A 110 8.06 -6.85 -9.57
N GLU A 111 8.68 -8.03 -9.43
CA GLU A 111 8.58 -8.86 -8.23
C GLU A 111 9.18 -8.13 -7.01
N ASN A 112 10.37 -7.54 -7.17
CA ASN A 112 11.03 -6.77 -6.12
C ASN A 112 10.24 -5.51 -5.73
N MET A 113 9.69 -4.80 -6.71
CA MET A 113 8.83 -3.65 -6.46
C MET A 113 7.51 -4.06 -5.77
N ALA A 114 6.90 -5.17 -6.17
CA ALA A 114 5.71 -5.71 -5.51
C ALA A 114 6.00 -6.06 -4.05
N SER A 115 7.07 -6.82 -3.79
CA SER A 115 7.49 -7.20 -2.44
C SER A 115 7.76 -5.98 -1.56
N SER A 116 8.45 -4.96 -2.09
CA SER A 116 8.71 -3.70 -1.38
C SER A 116 7.42 -2.94 -1.06
N CYS A 117 6.48 -2.85 -2.01
CA CYS A 117 5.19 -2.21 -1.79
C CYS A 117 4.33 -2.96 -0.77
N PHE A 118 4.35 -4.30 -0.81
CA PHE A 118 3.67 -5.16 0.16
C PHE A 118 4.25 -4.99 1.57
N PHE A 119 5.58 -4.99 1.69
CA PHE A 119 6.26 -4.77 2.96
C PHE A 119 5.95 -3.39 3.52
N ASN A 120 5.96 -2.35 2.68
CA ASN A 120 5.58 -0.99 3.09
C ASN A 120 4.11 -0.92 3.53
N TYR A 121 3.19 -1.54 2.78
CA TYR A 121 1.77 -1.60 3.14
C TYR A 121 1.56 -2.28 4.50
N ASN A 122 2.21 -3.43 4.73
CA ASN A 122 2.12 -4.14 5.99
C ASN A 122 2.81 -3.41 7.13
N THR A 123 3.92 -2.73 6.89
CA THR A 123 4.61 -1.89 7.88
C THR A 123 3.74 -0.71 8.30
N VAL A 124 3.00 -0.08 7.37
CA VAL A 124 2.01 0.96 7.70
C VAL A 124 0.86 0.39 8.53
N LYS A 125 0.42 -0.85 8.26
CA LYS A 125 -0.62 -1.54 9.04
C LYS A 125 -0.12 -1.90 10.43
N ILE A 126 1.10 -2.44 10.54
CA ILE A 126 1.75 -2.84 11.80
C ILE A 126 2.08 -1.61 12.64
N SER A 127 2.62 -0.54 12.06
CA SER A 127 2.92 0.70 12.82
C SER A 127 1.65 1.34 13.39
N ARG A 128 0.54 1.31 12.65
CA ARG A 128 -0.77 1.72 13.19
C ARG A 128 -1.22 0.81 14.34
N ASN A 129 -1.13 -0.51 14.18
CA ASN A 129 -1.49 -1.45 15.24
C ASN A 129 -0.60 -1.31 16.48
N SER A 130 0.71 -1.09 16.30
CA SER A 130 1.67 -0.78 17.36
C SER A 130 1.25 0.49 18.12
N LEU A 131 0.86 1.56 17.42
CA LEU A 131 0.35 2.77 18.06
C LEU A 131 -0.91 2.50 18.89
N TYR A 132 -1.84 1.69 18.39
CA TYR A 132 -3.04 1.28 19.16
C TYR A 132 -2.68 0.45 20.39
N ILE A 133 -1.75 -0.50 20.27
CA ILE A 133 -1.28 -1.33 21.39
C ILE A 133 -0.56 -0.44 22.42
N SER A 134 0.28 0.49 22.00
CA SER A 134 0.93 1.47 22.89
C SER A 134 -0.09 2.37 23.59
N LEU A 135 -1.14 2.82 22.89
CA LEU A 135 -2.24 3.59 23.49
C LEU A 135 -2.99 2.78 24.55
N ILE A 136 -3.30 1.51 24.25
CA ILE A 136 -3.96 0.61 25.21
C ILE A 136 -3.05 0.35 26.41
N ALA A 137 -1.75 0.15 26.20
CA ALA A 137 -0.78 -0.05 27.27
C ALA A 137 -0.69 1.18 28.18
N ILE A 138 -0.65 2.39 27.62
CA ILE A 138 -0.68 3.64 28.41
C ILE A 138 -1.99 3.74 29.20
N LEU A 139 -3.13 3.43 28.58
CA LEU A 139 -4.43 3.46 29.25
C LEU A 139 -4.48 2.49 30.43
N LEU A 140 -3.97 1.27 30.24
CA LEU A 140 -3.86 0.26 31.29
C LEU A 140 -2.93 0.71 32.41
N THR A 141 -1.78 1.33 32.09
CA THR A 141 -0.86 1.91 33.07
C THR A 141 -1.52 3.03 33.89
N LEU A 142 -2.34 3.87 33.26
CA LEU A 142 -3.10 4.91 33.97
C LEU A 142 -4.14 4.28 34.92
N ILE A 143 -4.88 3.26 34.46
CA ILE A 143 -5.86 2.55 35.28
C ILE A 143 -5.18 1.87 36.46
N THR A 144 -4.08 1.14 36.24
CA THR A 144 -3.34 0.48 37.32
C THR A 144 -2.73 1.48 38.29
N SER A 145 -2.26 2.63 37.82
CA SER A 145 -1.77 3.70 38.69
C SER A 145 -2.88 4.26 39.57
N VAL A 146 -4.06 4.56 39.01
CA VAL A 146 -5.22 5.05 39.78
C VAL A 146 -5.72 3.99 40.78
N VAL A 147 -5.79 2.72 40.38
CA VAL A 147 -6.18 1.61 41.26
C VAL A 147 -5.16 1.43 42.38
N THR A 148 -3.87 1.46 42.07
CA THR A 148 -2.78 1.36 43.06
C THR A 148 -2.81 2.55 44.02
N LEU A 149 -3.07 3.77 43.54
CA LEU A 149 -3.22 4.96 44.38
C LEU A 149 -4.46 4.89 45.28
N ASN A 150 -5.58 4.36 44.77
CA ASN A 150 -6.79 4.17 45.58
C ASN A 150 -6.64 3.05 46.63
N ILE A 151 -5.89 1.98 46.32
CA ILE A 151 -5.56 0.92 47.27
C ILE A 151 -4.48 1.40 48.27
N SER A 152 -3.56 2.26 47.81
CA SER A 152 -2.48 2.86 48.60
C SER A 152 -2.90 4.11 49.38
N ASN A 153 -4.17 4.54 49.31
CA ASN A 153 -4.75 5.60 50.14
C ASN A 153 -5.03 5.14 51.58
N LYS A 154 -4.08 4.41 52.20
CA LYS A 154 -3.65 4.76 53.56
C LYS A 154 -2.66 5.91 53.42
N PRO A 155 -2.83 7.01 54.16
CA PRO A 155 -2.44 8.34 53.74
C PRO A 155 -0.93 8.49 53.60
N HIS A 156 -0.40 8.58 52.37
CA HIS A 156 0.86 9.24 52.08
C HIS A 156 0.65 10.18 50.89
N SER A 157 1.02 11.44 51.08
CA SER A 157 0.79 12.57 50.19
C SER A 157 1.21 12.27 48.75
N ILE A 158 0.28 12.50 47.81
CA ILE A 158 0.51 12.46 46.35
C ILE A 158 1.76 13.28 46.02
N ASN A 159 2.78 12.64 45.44
CA ASN A 159 4.03 13.31 45.09
C ASN A 159 3.83 14.06 43.77
N GLN A 160 3.66 15.38 43.85
CA GLN A 160 3.44 16.29 42.71
C GLN A 160 4.42 16.06 41.55
N LYS A 161 5.66 15.62 41.84
CA LYS A 161 6.68 15.28 40.83
C LYS A 161 6.24 14.19 39.86
N GLN A 162 5.54 13.15 40.33
CA GLN A 162 5.07 12.07 39.46
C GLN A 162 3.97 12.53 38.50
N ILE A 163 3.13 13.49 38.93
CA ILE A 163 2.11 14.09 38.08
C ILE A 163 2.75 14.97 36.99
N ASP A 164 3.79 15.72 37.34
CA ASP A 164 4.49 16.58 36.38
C ASP A 164 5.31 15.79 35.35
N GLU A 165 5.91 14.66 35.76
CA GLU A 165 6.58 13.72 34.84
C GLU A 165 5.60 13.13 33.82
N LEU A 166 4.43 12.66 34.27
CA LEU A 166 3.38 12.14 33.38
C LEU A 166 2.84 13.21 32.41
N ARG A 167 2.75 14.48 32.85
CA ARG A 167 2.35 15.60 31.97
C ARG A 167 3.39 15.89 30.90
N LEU A 168 4.68 15.81 31.24
CA LEU A 168 5.78 16.00 30.28
C LEU A 168 5.81 14.88 29.23
N GLU A 169 5.59 13.63 29.64
CA GLU A 169 5.45 12.51 28.71
C GLU A 169 4.24 12.65 27.78
N LEU A 170 3.08 13.08 28.32
CA LEU A 170 1.89 13.34 27.51
C LEU A 170 2.10 14.48 26.49
N GLN A 171 2.85 15.54 26.86
CA GLN A 171 3.16 16.64 25.94
C GLN A 171 4.14 16.22 24.84
N SER A 172 5.19 15.44 25.16
CA SER A 172 6.16 14.99 24.16
C SER A 172 5.50 14.08 23.12
N ILE A 173 4.60 13.20 23.55
CA ILE A 173 3.80 12.33 22.66
C ILE A 173 2.84 13.15 21.80
N LYS A 174 2.15 14.15 22.38
CA LYS A 174 1.27 15.06 21.63
C LYS A 174 2.04 15.80 20.53
N ASN A 175 3.24 16.28 20.82
CA ASN A 175 4.08 16.98 19.86
C ASN A 175 4.60 16.04 18.75
N ALA A 176 4.95 14.81 19.09
CA ALA A 176 5.34 13.79 18.11
C ALA A 176 4.19 13.41 17.15
N ILE A 177 2.94 13.44 17.64
CA ILE A 177 1.75 13.22 16.81
C ILE A 177 1.49 14.41 15.87
N VAL A 178 1.67 15.65 16.33
CA VAL A 178 1.47 16.86 15.52
C VAL A 178 2.53 17.00 14.42
N GLN A 179 3.79 16.66 14.69
CA GLN A 179 4.87 16.73 13.68
C GLN A 179 4.77 15.66 12.58
N LYS A 180 4.14 14.52 12.84
CA LYS A 180 3.91 13.46 11.83
C LYS A 180 2.60 13.61 11.05
N GLY A 181 1.81 14.65 11.35
CA GLY A 181 0.52 14.94 10.72
C GLY A 181 0.51 16.07 9.69
N ASN A 182 1.66 16.74 9.46
CA ASN A 182 1.85 17.77 8.43
C ASN A 182 2.70 17.25 7.27
#